data_AF-A0A935PBA7-F1
#
_entry.id   AF-A0A935PBA7-F1
#
_cell.length_a   1.000
_cell.length_b   1.000
_cell.length_c   1.000
_cell.angle_alpha   90.00
_cell.angle_beta   90.00
_cell.angle_gamma   90.00
#
_symmetry.space_group_name_H-M   'P 1'
#
loop_
_entity.id
_entity.type
_entity.pdbx_description
1 polymer ?
#
loop_
_entity_poly.entity_id
_entity_poly.type
_entity_poly.pdbx_seq_one_letter_code
_entity_poly.pdbx_strand_id
1 'polypeptide(L)'
;MGLPQGHLVPYLNYLHDSANGYSAVASQYPSAARGSWVSMNNYQLVILTRNAAPVVINDVRTYCPGDIDKDGLANGADLAAFAGNFGRTGGGDLDFDGDVDGSDLAALVAVYGQPCP
;
A
#
# COMPACT_ATOMS: atom_id res chain seq x y z
N MET A 1 -33.02 -5.83 -25.13
CA MET A 1 -31.76 -6.49 -24.75
C MET A 1 -31.35 -5.87 -23.43
N GLY A 2 -31.68 -6.52 -22.32
CA GLY A 2 -31.56 -5.94 -20.98
C GLY A 2 -30.10 -5.89 -20.53
N LEU A 3 -29.68 -4.75 -19.98
CA LEU A 3 -28.39 -4.61 -19.32
C LEU A 3 -28.37 -5.53 -18.08
N PRO A 4 -27.31 -6.32 -17.86
CA PRO A 4 -27.25 -7.21 -16.71
C PRO A 4 -27.24 -6.39 -15.40
N GLN A 5 -28.23 -6.67 -14.56
CA GLN A 5 -28.36 -6.11 -13.21
C GLN A 5 -27.27 -6.69 -12.31
N GLY A 6 -26.42 -5.81 -11.75
CA GLY A 6 -25.41 -6.21 -10.75
C GLY A 6 -24.41 -5.14 -10.30
N HIS A 7 -24.46 -3.91 -10.83
CA HIS A 7 -23.38 -2.92 -10.64
C HIS A 7 -23.89 -1.65 -9.92
N LEU A 8 -24.24 -1.74 -8.64
CA LEU A 8 -24.72 -0.56 -7.87
C LEU A 8 -23.98 -0.32 -6.55
N VAL A 9 -22.81 -0.91 -6.37
CA VAL A 9 -21.89 -0.52 -5.29
C VAL A 9 -20.54 -0.18 -5.93
N PRO A 10 -20.13 1.10 -5.97
CA PRO A 10 -18.86 1.51 -6.55
C PRO A 10 -17.74 1.14 -5.58
N TYR A 11 -17.38 -0.14 -5.55
CA TYR A 11 -16.15 -0.57 -4.90
C TYR A 11 -15.00 -0.35 -5.87
N LEU A 12 -13.92 0.25 -5.38
CA LEU A 12 -12.65 0.20 -6.08
C LEU A 12 -12.16 -1.25 -6.09
N ASN A 13 -11.56 -1.69 -7.19
CA ASN A 13 -10.98 -3.02 -7.32
C ASN A 13 -9.51 -2.86 -7.67
N TYR A 14 -8.68 -3.80 -7.22
CA TYR A 14 -7.29 -3.89 -7.63
C TYR A 14 -6.97 -5.27 -8.22
N LEU A 15 -5.91 -5.33 -9.00
CA LEU A 15 -5.38 -6.53 -9.63
C LEU A 15 -3.85 -6.49 -9.51
N HIS A 16 -3.26 -7.66 -9.26
CA HIS A 16 -1.86 -7.93 -9.52
C HIS A 16 -1.76 -9.12 -10.48
N ASP A 17 -1.23 -8.88 -11.66
CA ASP A 17 -0.97 -9.91 -12.67
C ASP A 17 0.55 -10.16 -12.71
N SER A 18 0.99 -11.14 -11.92
CA SER A 18 2.41 -11.52 -11.86
C SER A 18 2.91 -12.20 -13.14
N ALA A 19 2.02 -12.77 -13.94
CA ALA A 19 2.38 -13.42 -15.20
C ALA A 19 2.75 -12.39 -16.27
N ASN A 20 2.04 -11.26 -16.30
CA ASN A 20 2.27 -10.18 -17.24
C ASN A 20 3.00 -8.97 -16.63
N GLY A 21 3.32 -9.01 -15.34
CA GLY A 21 4.16 -8.02 -14.66
C GLY A 21 3.49 -6.65 -14.45
N TYR A 22 2.17 -6.60 -14.28
CA TYR A 22 1.48 -5.33 -14.03
C TYR A 22 0.47 -5.43 -12.88
N SER A 23 0.19 -4.27 -12.29
CA SER A 23 -0.87 -4.09 -11.30
C SER A 23 -1.78 -2.95 -11.76
N ALA A 24 -3.06 -3.00 -11.42
CA ALA A 24 -4.03 -2.01 -11.84
C ALA A 24 -5.12 -1.77 -10.79
N VAL A 25 -5.75 -0.59 -10.83
CA VAL A 25 -6.95 -0.26 -10.06
C VAL A 25 -8.08 0.15 -10.99
N ALA A 26 -9.32 -0.19 -10.62
CA ALA A 26 -10.50 0.10 -11.43
C ALA A 26 -11.72 0.41 -10.56
N SER A 27 -12.37 1.55 -10.84
CA SER A 27 -13.64 1.94 -10.21
C SER A 27 -14.86 1.20 -10.76
N GLN A 28 -14.68 0.45 -11.86
CA GLN A 28 -15.66 -0.46 -12.43
C GLN A 28 -15.00 -1.81 -12.64
N TYR A 29 -15.61 -2.88 -12.16
CA TYR A 29 -15.09 -4.23 -12.32
C TYR A 29 -15.02 -4.59 -13.82
N PRO A 30 -13.81 -4.77 -14.42
CA PRO A 30 -13.70 -4.85 -15.88
C PRO A 30 -14.28 -6.15 -16.46
N SER A 31 -13.89 -7.29 -15.92
CA SER A 31 -14.45 -8.65 -16.12
C SER A 31 -13.47 -9.68 -15.54
N ALA A 32 -13.98 -10.87 -15.18
CA ALA A 32 -13.14 -11.99 -14.74
C ALA A 32 -12.21 -12.54 -15.85
N ALA A 33 -12.45 -12.16 -17.11
CA ALA A 33 -11.64 -12.55 -18.26
C ALA A 33 -10.31 -11.77 -18.37
N ARG A 34 -10.14 -10.68 -17.61
CA ARG A 34 -8.96 -9.81 -17.64
C ARG A 34 -8.19 -9.84 -16.32
N GLY A 35 -8.03 -11.03 -15.75
CA GLY A 35 -7.29 -11.26 -14.51
C GLY A 35 -8.16 -11.44 -13.27
N SER A 36 -7.50 -11.79 -12.17
CA SER A 36 -8.11 -12.07 -10.86
C SER A 36 -8.27 -10.78 -10.05
N TRP A 37 -9.28 -9.98 -10.38
CA TRP A 37 -9.61 -8.73 -9.68
C TRP A 37 -10.13 -8.98 -8.26
N VAL A 38 -9.66 -8.17 -7.31
CA VAL A 38 -10.05 -8.18 -5.90
C VAL A 38 -10.76 -6.88 -5.56
N SER A 39 -11.96 -6.97 -4.98
CA SER A 39 -12.71 -5.80 -4.51
C SER A 39 -12.13 -5.26 -3.20
N MET A 40 -11.99 -3.94 -3.12
CA MET A 40 -11.56 -3.23 -1.92
C MET A 40 -12.75 -2.89 -1.04
N ASN A 41 -12.54 -2.90 0.27
CA ASN A 41 -13.49 -2.31 1.22
C ASN A 41 -13.32 -0.78 1.30
N ASN A 42 -14.23 -0.10 2.02
CA ASN A 42 -14.26 1.37 2.10
C ASN A 42 -13.05 2.03 2.76
N TYR A 43 -12.26 1.27 3.54
CA TYR A 43 -11.11 1.77 4.28
C TYR A 43 -9.79 1.17 3.79
N GLN A 44 -9.81 0.31 2.77
CA GLN A 44 -8.60 -0.24 2.22
C GLN A 44 -7.84 0.78 1.38
N LEU A 45 -6.53 0.89 1.63
CA LEU A 45 -5.59 1.60 0.76
C LEU A 45 -4.72 0.57 0.05
N VAL A 46 -4.62 0.67 -1.27
CA VAL A 46 -3.75 -0.18 -2.10
C VAL A 46 -2.67 0.71 -2.70
N ILE A 47 -1.41 0.35 -2.44
CA ILE A 47 -0.25 1.06 -2.95
C ILE A 47 0.37 0.19 -4.04
N LEU A 48 0.45 0.73 -5.26
CA LEU A 48 1.10 0.05 -6.37
C LEU A 48 2.61 0.19 -6.20
N THR A 49 3.29 -0.94 -6.08
CA THR A 49 4.73 -1.01 -5.83
C THR A 49 5.49 -1.27 -7.12
N ARG A 50 6.76 -0.86 -7.18
CA ARG A 50 7.61 -1.12 -8.34
C ARG A 50 8.05 -2.59 -8.32
N ASN A 51 7.80 -3.32 -9.41
CA ASN A 51 8.26 -4.71 -9.61
C ASN A 51 7.84 -5.71 -8.51
N ALA A 52 6.85 -5.38 -7.69
CA ALA A 52 6.36 -6.23 -6.61
C ALA A 52 4.82 -6.28 -6.60
N ALA A 53 4.28 -7.15 -5.74
CA ALA A 53 2.84 -7.16 -5.49
C ALA A 53 2.42 -5.86 -4.77
N PRO A 54 1.22 -5.32 -5.04
CA PRO A 54 0.70 -4.16 -4.34
C PRO A 54 0.64 -4.39 -2.83
N VAL A 55 0.98 -3.35 -2.05
CA VAL A 55 0.79 -3.36 -0.60
C VAL A 55 -0.66 -3.03 -0.31
N VAL A 56 -1.31 -3.87 0.50
CA VAL A 56 -2.72 -3.70 0.89
C VAL A 56 -2.79 -3.34 2.38
N ILE A 57 -3.18 -2.10 2.64
CA ILE A 57 -3.47 -1.62 3.99
C ILE A 57 -4.97 -1.81 4.24
N ASN A 58 -5.31 -2.59 5.26
CA ASN A 58 -6.70 -3.00 5.50
C ASN A 58 -7.59 -1.89 6.08
N ASP A 59 -6.99 -0.93 6.77
CA ASP A 59 -7.68 0.24 7.32
C ASP A 59 -6.76 1.46 7.27
N VAL A 60 -7.04 2.37 6.33
CA VAL A 60 -6.30 3.61 6.14
C VAL A 60 -6.39 4.53 7.37
N ARG A 61 -7.40 4.34 8.23
CA ARG A 61 -7.58 5.15 9.44
C ARG A 61 -6.61 4.77 10.55
N THR A 62 -5.90 3.67 10.43
CA THR A 62 -4.82 3.27 11.35
C THR A 62 -3.48 3.24 10.61
N TYR A 63 -3.42 3.79 9.41
CA TYR A 63 -2.20 3.78 8.61
C TYR A 63 -1.23 4.83 9.15
N CYS A 64 -0.10 4.35 9.68
CA CYS A 64 0.98 5.19 10.16
C CYS A 64 2.28 4.76 9.49
N PRO A 65 2.65 5.35 8.35
CA PRO A 65 3.83 4.92 7.60
C PRO A 65 5.13 5.12 8.40
N GLY A 66 5.19 6.13 9.26
CA GLY A 66 6.39 6.42 10.07
C GLY A 66 6.56 5.53 11.31
N ASP A 67 5.57 4.70 11.65
CA ASP A 67 5.57 3.78 12.79
C ASP A 67 6.06 2.39 12.33
N ILE A 68 7.38 2.30 12.16
CA ILE A 68 8.11 1.14 11.65
C ILE A 68 8.14 0.03 12.71
N ASP A 69 8.23 0.38 13.99
CA ASP A 69 8.27 -0.59 15.09
C ASP A 69 6.89 -0.99 15.63
N LYS A 70 5.84 -0.27 15.19
CA LYS A 70 4.41 -0.53 15.49
C LYS A 70 4.04 -0.23 16.93
N ASP A 71 4.69 0.74 17.56
CA ASP A 71 4.38 1.24 18.90
C ASP A 71 3.27 2.30 18.91
N GLY A 72 2.81 2.74 17.73
CA GLY A 72 1.77 3.74 17.55
C GLY A 72 2.29 5.18 17.49
N LEU A 73 3.60 5.41 17.41
CA LEU A 73 4.20 6.74 17.40
C LEU A 73 5.37 6.80 16.40
N ALA A 74 5.31 7.67 15.38
CA ALA A 74 6.46 7.91 14.51
C ALA A 74 7.54 8.74 15.23
N ASN A 75 8.50 8.08 15.88
CA ASN A 75 9.45 8.68 16.82
C ASN A 75 10.89 8.16 16.64
N GLY A 76 11.76 8.46 17.61
CA GLY A 76 13.17 8.10 17.56
C GLY A 76 13.42 6.58 17.52
N ALA A 77 12.49 5.77 18.03
CA ALA A 77 12.53 4.32 17.94
C ALA A 77 12.40 3.85 16.48
N ASP A 78 11.54 4.48 15.67
CA ASP A 78 11.42 4.19 14.25
C ASP A 78 12.66 4.58 13.46
N LEU A 79 13.31 5.69 13.84
CA LEU A 79 14.61 6.07 13.27
C LEU A 79 15.66 4.98 13.54
N ALA A 80 15.66 4.37 14.73
CA ALA A 80 16.56 3.28 15.06
C ALA A 80 16.21 2.00 14.29
N ALA A 81 14.93 1.68 14.14
CA ALA A 81 14.45 0.55 13.34
C ALA A 81 14.83 0.73 11.86
N PHE A 82 14.61 1.92 11.31
CA PHE A 82 15.02 2.33 9.97
C PHE A 82 16.53 2.15 9.76
N ALA A 83 17.36 2.69 10.66
CA ALA A 83 18.81 2.58 10.57
C ALA A 83 19.28 1.11 10.62
N GLY A 84 18.56 0.26 11.36
CA GLY A 84 18.79 -1.18 11.39
C GLY A 84 18.52 -1.87 10.05
N ASN A 85 17.68 -1.30 9.19
CA ASN A 85 17.30 -1.88 7.90
C ASN A 85 17.90 -1.18 6.68
N PHE A 86 18.64 -0.07 6.87
CA PHE A 86 19.23 0.69 5.76
C PHE A 86 20.05 -0.20 4.78
N GLY A 87 19.78 -0.06 3.49
CA GLY A 87 20.35 -0.85 2.39
C GLY A 87 19.80 -2.27 2.27
N ARG A 88 18.70 -2.60 2.96
CA ARG A 88 18.02 -3.90 2.91
C ARG A 88 16.59 -3.73 2.45
N THR A 89 15.92 -4.82 2.14
CA THR A 89 14.47 -4.86 1.90
C THR A 89 13.72 -5.01 3.23
N GLY A 90 12.53 -4.43 3.37
CA GLY A 90 11.62 -4.74 4.50
C GLY A 90 11.15 -3.50 5.26
N GLY A 91 11.07 -3.60 6.58
CA GLY A 91 10.55 -2.50 7.41
C GLY A 91 11.42 -1.24 7.26
N GLY A 92 10.78 -0.12 6.95
CA GLY A 92 11.46 1.14 6.65
C GLY A 92 11.49 1.51 5.16
N ASP A 93 11.02 0.64 4.26
CA ASP A 93 10.75 0.95 2.84
C ASP A 93 9.38 1.64 2.78
N LEU A 94 9.39 2.97 2.85
CA LEU A 94 8.23 3.84 2.98
C LEU A 94 7.74 4.39 1.64
N ASP A 95 8.60 4.39 0.61
CA ASP A 95 8.19 4.74 -0.75
C ASP A 95 7.85 3.52 -1.63
N PHE A 96 8.06 2.32 -1.11
CA PHE A 96 7.69 1.03 -1.69
C PHE A 96 8.40 0.73 -3.01
N ASP A 97 9.65 1.17 -3.15
CA ASP A 97 10.47 0.95 -4.34
C ASP A 97 11.37 -0.30 -4.27
N GLY A 98 11.43 -0.93 -3.09
CA GLY A 98 11.96 -2.27 -2.89
C GLY A 98 13.18 -2.36 -1.97
N ASP A 99 13.72 -1.24 -1.49
CA ASP A 99 14.77 -1.19 -0.49
C ASP A 99 14.58 -0.05 0.50
N VAL A 100 15.41 -0.01 1.56
CA VAL A 100 15.40 1.03 2.59
C VAL A 100 16.58 1.95 2.35
N ASP A 101 16.35 3.14 1.82
CA ASP A 101 17.40 4.06 1.40
C ASP A 101 17.16 5.53 1.80
N GLY A 102 17.90 6.46 1.19
CA GLY A 102 17.78 7.89 1.52
C GLY A 102 16.41 8.50 1.18
N SER A 103 15.69 7.94 0.21
CA SER A 103 14.35 8.36 -0.19
C SER A 103 13.33 8.01 0.90
N ASP A 104 13.45 6.83 1.48
CA ASP A 104 12.65 6.42 2.63
C ASP A 104 12.92 7.24 3.88
N LEU A 105 14.18 7.61 4.11
CA LEU A 105 14.52 8.51 5.22
C LEU A 105 13.80 9.86 5.04
N ALA A 106 13.73 10.39 3.81
CA ALA A 106 13.00 11.62 3.53
C ALA A 106 11.50 11.46 3.79
N ALA A 107 10.92 10.30 3.43
CA ALA A 107 9.53 9.97 3.73
C ALA A 107 9.28 9.85 5.24
N LEU A 108 10.18 9.21 5.99
CA LEU A 108 10.08 9.06 7.45
C LEU A 108 10.14 10.41 8.16
N VAL A 109 11.09 11.27 7.75
CA VAL A 109 11.24 12.62 8.32
C VAL A 109 10.00 13.48 8.04
N ALA A 110 9.31 13.29 6.91
CA ALA A 110 8.10 14.04 6.59
C ALA A 110 6.94 13.77 7.55
N VAL A 111 6.94 12.63 8.25
CA VAL A 111 5.90 12.22 9.21
C VAL A 111 6.39 12.13 10.65
N TYR A 112 7.66 12.44 10.90
CA TYR A 112 8.28 12.33 12.22
C TYR A 112 7.60 13.21 13.27
N GLY A 113 7.36 12.65 14.46
CA GLY A 113 6.71 13.31 15.59
C GLY A 113 5.22 13.59 15.39
N GLN A 114 4.62 13.18 14.27
CA GLN A 114 3.18 13.24 14.09
C GLN A 114 2.53 12.08 14.86
N PRO A 115 1.43 12.32 15.59
CA PRO A 115 0.69 11.23 16.20
C PRO A 115 0.13 10.32 15.10
N CYS A 116 0.23 9.01 15.28
CA CYS A 116 -0.51 8.08 14.45
C CYS A 116 -2.01 8.25 14.71
N PRO A 117 -2.86 8.14 13.67
CA PRO A 117 -4.31 8.20 13.80
C PRO A 117 -4.91 7.19 14.78
#